data_AF-A0A8J6M1W0-F1
#
_entry.id   AF-A0A8J6M1W0-F1
#
_cell.length_a   1.000
_cell.length_b   1.000
_cell.length_c   1.000
_cell.angle_alpha   90.00
_cell.angle_beta   90.00
_cell.angle_gamma   90.00
#
_symmetry.space_group_name_H-M   'P 1'
#
loop_
_entity.id
_entity.type
_entity.pdbx_description
1 polymer ?
#
loop_
_entity_poly.entity_id
_entity_poly.type
_entity_poly.pdbx_seq_one_letter_code
_entity_poly.pdbx_strand_id
1 'polypeptide(L)'
;MTLSEYRDLVRKGEVDVTYKDYQLLMKEQIESADVREICFQENVFRPFLEILFPEYDVVPVDTKISTGIHDYAQYCGTYINSAGKEIPTTPDLCIAKQWNWDNNHHEVDYKCVIEVKSPFLKKLTGFEPEEWPKEMQDQIQRHLNAKKNHKVILTDGITWAFYDNTDKAADVTKPNAMICLGKLEYKMQKGQRKKEIPERAADGDPIVKDIRWNDDEGKAFESLKEKLYFVIR
;
A
#
# COMPACT_ATOMS: atom_id res chain seq x y z
N MET A 1 21.15 16.98 4.28
CA MET A 1 19.91 17.39 3.62
C MET A 1 18.75 16.81 4.41
N THR A 2 17.79 17.63 4.83
CA THR A 2 16.58 17.19 5.52
C THR A 2 15.58 16.60 4.53
N LEU A 3 14.59 15.84 5.02
CA LEU A 3 13.50 15.31 4.19
C LEU A 3 12.71 16.45 3.50
N SER A 4 12.52 17.58 4.19
CA SER A 4 11.87 18.76 3.61
C SER A 4 12.69 19.37 2.47
N GLU A 5 14.00 19.50 2.64
CA GLU A 5 14.90 19.98 1.58
C GLU A 5 14.90 19.03 0.38
N TYR A 6 14.91 17.71 0.61
CA TYR A 6 14.84 16.72 -0.47
C TYR A 6 13.54 16.82 -1.27
N ARG A 7 12.39 16.94 -0.59
CA ARG A 7 11.08 17.14 -1.23
C ARG A 7 11.04 18.38 -2.10
N ASP A 8 11.62 19.48 -1.63
CA ASP A 8 11.68 20.73 -2.40
C ASP A 8 12.53 20.57 -3.68
N LEU A 9 13.64 19.82 -3.62
CA LEU A 9 14.45 19.52 -4.80
C LEU A 9 13.69 18.63 -5.80
N VAL A 10 13.01 17.58 -5.32
CA VAL A 10 12.18 16.69 -6.17
C VAL A 10 11.07 17.49 -6.85
N ARG A 11 10.38 18.34 -6.10
CA ARG A 11 9.32 19.22 -6.62
C ARG A 11 9.80 20.16 -7.72
N LYS A 12 11.04 20.65 -7.62
CA LYS A 12 11.65 21.50 -8.65
C LYS A 12 12.21 20.71 -9.84
N GLY A 13 12.17 19.38 -9.79
CA GLY A 13 12.78 18.50 -10.77
C GLY A 13 14.31 18.53 -10.74
N GLU A 14 14.90 18.99 -9.63
CA GLU A 14 16.36 19.08 -9.46
C GLU A 14 16.98 17.73 -9.10
N VAL A 15 16.19 16.83 -8.50
CA VAL A 15 16.54 15.43 -8.21
C VAL A 15 15.32 14.54 -8.46
N ASP A 16 15.54 13.28 -8.82
CA ASP A 16 14.48 12.27 -8.96
C ASP A 16 14.58 11.26 -7.82
N VAL A 17 13.44 10.70 -7.41
CA VAL A 17 13.41 9.62 -6.42
C VAL A 17 14.04 8.39 -7.05
N THR A 18 15.09 7.89 -6.41
CA THR A 18 15.82 6.72 -6.89
C THR A 18 15.31 5.44 -6.24
N TYR A 19 15.54 4.31 -6.92
CA TYR A 19 15.24 3.01 -6.33
C TYR A 19 16.02 2.77 -5.03
N LYS A 20 17.24 3.29 -4.94
CA LYS A 20 18.07 3.20 -3.73
C LYS A 20 17.45 3.95 -2.55
N ASP A 21 16.80 5.08 -2.77
CA ASP A 21 16.10 5.82 -1.71
C ASP A 21 14.95 4.98 -1.15
N TYR A 22 14.18 4.34 -2.04
CA TYR A 22 13.08 3.46 -1.63
C TYR A 22 13.58 2.22 -0.87
N GLN A 23 14.64 1.58 -1.37
CA GLN A 23 15.28 0.45 -0.71
C GLN A 23 15.82 0.82 0.68
N LEU A 24 16.33 2.05 0.84
CA LEU A 24 16.81 2.53 2.12
C LEU A 24 15.67 2.69 3.14
N LEU A 25 14.54 3.30 2.76
CA LEU A 25 13.36 3.40 3.64
C LEU A 25 12.89 2.02 4.11
N MET A 26 12.77 1.07 3.18
CA MET A 26 12.39 -0.30 3.49
C MET A 26 13.40 -0.96 4.43
N LYS A 27 14.70 -0.82 4.16
CA LYS A 27 15.77 -1.39 4.98
C LYS A 27 15.75 -0.82 6.41
N GLU A 28 15.66 0.50 6.56
CA GLU A 28 15.60 1.15 7.88
C GLU A 28 14.41 0.65 8.69
N GLN A 29 13.24 0.50 8.06
CA GLN A 29 12.06 -0.04 8.74
C GLN A 29 12.26 -1.49 9.18
N ILE A 30 12.87 -2.33 8.35
CA ILE A 30 13.17 -3.73 8.67
C ILE A 30 14.16 -3.83 9.82
N GLU A 31 15.21 -3.02 9.80
CA GLU A 31 16.24 -2.98 10.85
C GLU A 31 15.71 -2.48 12.19
N SER A 32 14.62 -1.70 12.20
CA SER A 32 13.93 -1.30 13.43
C SER A 32 13.28 -2.48 14.17
N ALA A 33 13.10 -3.62 13.50
CA ALA A 33 12.40 -4.82 13.96
C ALA A 33 10.92 -4.61 14.33
N ASP A 34 10.34 -3.43 14.06
CA ASP A 34 8.91 -3.18 14.22
C ASP A 34 8.17 -3.51 12.93
N VAL A 35 7.61 -4.72 12.87
CA VAL A 35 6.99 -5.25 11.64
C VAL A 35 5.51 -4.93 11.50
N ARG A 36 4.96 -4.05 12.34
CA ARG A 36 3.53 -3.66 12.28
C ARG A 36 3.24 -2.86 11.00
N GLU A 37 2.07 -3.10 10.41
CA GLU A 37 1.66 -2.46 9.13
C GLU A 37 1.72 -0.93 9.21
N ILE A 38 1.26 -0.34 10.31
CA ILE A 38 1.31 1.10 10.58
C ILE A 38 2.73 1.68 10.53
N CYS A 39 3.76 0.90 10.89
CA CYS A 39 5.13 1.38 10.85
C CYS A 39 5.66 1.45 9.42
N PHE A 40 5.30 0.50 8.55
CA PHE A 40 5.59 0.60 7.13
C PHE A 40 4.80 1.73 6.46
N GLN A 41 3.54 1.91 6.85
CA GLN A 41 2.72 3.05 6.40
C GLN A 41 3.42 4.37 6.66
N GLU A 42 3.78 4.67 7.91
CA GLU A 42 4.31 5.98 8.30
C GLU A 42 5.79 6.19 7.97
N ASN A 43 6.61 5.13 8.00
CA ASN A 43 8.06 5.28 7.83
C ASN A 43 8.54 4.98 6.41
N VAL A 44 7.74 4.30 5.58
CA VAL A 44 8.10 3.95 4.21
C VAL A 44 7.14 4.57 3.21
N PHE A 45 5.88 4.13 3.22
CA PHE A 45 4.97 4.40 2.11
C PHE A 45 4.54 5.85 2.06
N ARG A 46 4.10 6.41 3.18
CA ARG A 46 3.72 7.81 3.24
C ARG A 46 4.88 8.75 2.87
N PRO A 47 6.10 8.62 3.45
CA PRO A 47 7.24 9.43 3.03
C PRO A 47 7.57 9.28 1.55
N PHE A 48 7.60 8.06 1.02
CA PHE A 48 7.88 7.81 -0.40
C PHE A 48 6.85 8.49 -1.31
N LEU A 49 5.56 8.35 -1.00
CA LEU A 49 4.47 8.94 -1.79
C LEU A 49 4.46 10.46 -1.68
N GLU A 50 4.70 11.04 -0.51
CA GLU A 50 4.80 12.50 -0.31
C GLU A 50 5.98 13.11 -1.08
N ILE A 51 7.07 12.36 -1.27
CA ILE A 51 8.19 12.81 -2.11
C ILE A 51 7.84 12.71 -3.59
N LEU A 52 7.23 11.60 -4.03
CA LEU A 52 6.91 11.35 -5.44
C LEU A 52 5.77 12.25 -5.97
N PHE A 53 4.88 12.65 -5.06
CA PHE A 53 3.66 13.42 -5.32
C PHE A 53 3.52 14.65 -4.41
N PRO A 54 4.44 15.62 -4.47
CA PRO A 54 4.42 16.79 -3.60
C PRO A 54 3.21 17.72 -3.83
N GLU A 55 2.46 17.52 -4.92
CA GLU A 55 1.22 18.22 -5.24
C GLU A 55 -0.05 17.64 -4.59
N TYR A 56 0.03 16.46 -3.99
CA TYR A 56 -1.10 15.76 -3.38
C TYR A 56 -0.94 15.63 -1.86
N ASP A 57 -2.07 15.55 -1.18
CA ASP A 57 -2.16 15.22 0.24
C ASP A 57 -2.13 13.69 0.38
N VAL A 58 -1.15 13.15 1.12
CA VAL A 58 -1.09 11.74 1.51
C VAL A 58 -1.51 11.62 2.97
N VAL A 59 -2.74 11.19 3.20
CA VAL A 59 -3.40 11.31 4.50
C VAL A 59 -3.59 9.94 5.14
N PRO A 60 -3.11 9.72 6.37
CA PRO A 60 -3.47 8.53 7.15
C PRO A 60 -4.94 8.60 7.53
N VAL A 61 -5.68 7.56 7.17
CA VAL A 61 -7.14 7.47 7.35
C VAL A 61 -7.55 6.13 7.96
N ASP A 62 -6.59 5.36 8.47
CA ASP A 62 -6.74 4.06 9.12
C ASP A 62 -7.70 4.11 10.33
N THR A 63 -7.77 5.26 10.99
CA THR A 63 -8.59 5.46 12.18
C THR A 63 -9.89 6.20 11.88
N LYS A 64 -11.02 5.56 12.21
CA LYS A 64 -12.36 6.14 12.08
C LYS A 64 -12.82 6.83 13.37
N ILE A 65 -13.33 8.05 13.22
CA ILE A 65 -14.01 8.82 14.26
C ILE A 65 -15.50 8.97 13.89
N SER A 66 -16.39 8.74 14.86
CA SER A 66 -17.83 8.96 14.68
C SER A 66 -18.14 10.46 14.64
N THR A 67 -18.49 10.98 13.48
CA THR A 67 -18.81 12.40 13.29
C THR A 67 -19.82 12.58 12.15
N GLY A 68 -20.57 13.69 12.17
CA GLY A 68 -21.38 14.14 11.03
C GLY A 68 -20.63 15.04 10.04
N ILE A 69 -19.38 15.39 10.36
CA ILE A 69 -18.54 16.30 9.57
C ILE A 69 -17.90 15.56 8.39
N HIS A 70 -17.49 14.31 8.60
CA HIS A 70 -16.73 13.52 7.64
C HIS A 70 -17.53 12.32 7.11
N ASP A 71 -17.72 12.24 5.80
CA ASP A 71 -18.26 11.07 5.10
C ASP A 71 -17.15 10.22 4.52
N TYR A 72 -16.73 9.21 5.29
CA TYR A 72 -15.76 8.20 4.87
C TYR A 72 -16.19 7.45 3.60
N ALA A 73 -17.50 7.24 3.39
CA ALA A 73 -17.99 6.46 2.26
C ALA A 73 -17.69 7.12 0.90
N GLN A 74 -17.26 8.38 0.89
CA GLN A 74 -16.75 9.03 -0.32
C GLN A 74 -15.52 8.32 -0.90
N TYR A 75 -14.60 7.81 -0.06
CA TYR A 75 -13.35 7.21 -0.54
C TYR A 75 -13.09 5.77 -0.10
N CYS A 76 -13.78 5.26 0.92
CA CYS A 76 -13.41 3.99 1.55
C CYS A 76 -14.45 2.86 1.41
N GLY A 77 -15.61 3.12 0.80
CA GLY A 77 -16.70 2.15 0.67
C GLY A 77 -17.24 1.62 2.00
N THR A 78 -18.13 0.63 1.96
CA THR A 78 -18.91 0.18 3.12
C THR A 78 -19.11 -1.35 3.16
N TYR A 79 -19.49 -1.87 4.33
CA TYR A 79 -20.00 -3.22 4.51
C TYR A 79 -21.16 -3.25 5.49
N ILE A 80 -21.98 -4.29 5.40
CA ILE A 80 -23.04 -4.55 6.38
C ILE A 80 -22.44 -5.34 7.55
N ASN A 81 -22.52 -4.78 8.75
CA ASN A 81 -22.07 -5.47 9.96
C ASN A 81 -23.07 -6.53 10.45
N SER A 82 -22.71 -7.27 11.49
CA SER A 82 -23.57 -8.30 12.10
C SER A 82 -24.91 -7.78 12.63
N ALA A 83 -25.04 -6.47 12.87
CA ALA A 83 -26.27 -5.82 13.29
C ALA A 83 -27.12 -5.30 12.10
N GLY A 84 -26.74 -5.61 10.86
CA GLY A 84 -27.43 -5.15 9.65
C GLY A 84 -27.18 -3.68 9.30
N LYS A 85 -26.22 -3.03 9.96
CA LYS A 85 -25.89 -1.62 9.72
C LYS A 85 -24.77 -1.50 8.70
N GLU A 86 -24.97 -0.63 7.72
CA GLU A 86 -23.92 -0.22 6.80
C GLU A 86 -22.88 0.64 7.52
N ILE A 87 -21.63 0.21 7.47
CA ILE A 87 -20.51 0.90 8.09
C ILE A 87 -19.34 1.03 7.11
N PRO A 88 -18.67 2.20 7.08
CA PRO A 88 -17.43 2.39 6.32
C PRO A 88 -16.31 1.43 6.75
N THR A 89 -15.52 0.95 5.77
CA THR A 89 -14.23 0.27 5.99
C THR A 89 -13.13 1.25 5.66
N THR A 90 -12.30 1.68 6.60
CA THR A 90 -11.21 2.62 6.34
C THR A 90 -10.01 1.94 5.68
N PRO A 91 -9.41 2.51 4.62
CA PRO A 91 -8.08 2.10 4.14
C PRO A 91 -7.01 2.70 5.06
N ASP A 92 -5.76 2.34 4.80
CA ASP A 92 -4.61 2.85 5.55
C ASP A 92 -4.26 4.30 5.16
N LEU A 93 -4.12 4.57 3.86
CA LEU A 93 -3.85 5.92 3.32
C LEU A 93 -4.89 6.35 2.28
N CYS A 94 -5.12 7.65 2.20
CA CYS A 94 -5.84 8.30 1.10
C CYS A 94 -4.93 9.31 0.41
N ILE A 95 -4.86 9.25 -0.93
CA ILE A 95 -4.22 10.28 -1.74
C ILE A 95 -5.32 11.15 -2.33
N ALA A 96 -5.25 12.45 -2.07
CA ALA A 96 -6.22 13.41 -2.56
C ALA A 96 -5.56 14.73 -2.93
N LYS A 97 -6.29 15.57 -3.64
CA LYS A 97 -5.97 16.98 -3.81
C LYS A 97 -6.96 17.81 -2.99
N GLN A 98 -6.43 18.78 -2.23
CA GLN A 98 -7.20 19.65 -1.36
C GLN A 98 -7.97 18.85 -0.30
N TRP A 99 -7.26 17.95 0.39
CA TRP A 99 -7.86 17.21 1.49
C TRP A 99 -8.52 18.15 2.48
N ASN A 100 -9.78 17.84 2.82
CA ASN A 100 -10.52 18.56 3.83
C ASN A 100 -11.28 17.55 4.69
N TRP A 101 -11.11 17.65 6.01
CA TRP A 101 -11.82 16.80 6.95
C TRP A 101 -13.34 17.02 6.90
N ASP A 102 -13.81 18.22 6.58
CA ASP A 102 -15.23 18.50 6.35
C ASP A 102 -15.63 18.24 4.89
N ASN A 103 -15.37 17.01 4.42
CA ASN A 103 -15.62 16.58 3.05
C ASN A 103 -17.12 16.48 2.68
N ASN A 104 -18.02 16.72 3.63
CA ASN A 104 -19.45 16.89 3.37
C ASN A 104 -19.77 18.27 2.82
N HIS A 105 -19.00 19.29 3.19
CA HIS A 105 -19.22 20.68 2.75
C HIS A 105 -18.12 21.18 1.81
N HIS A 106 -17.02 20.45 1.69
CA HIS A 106 -15.92 20.78 0.80
C HIS A 106 -15.67 19.65 -0.22
N GLU A 107 -15.47 20.04 -1.47
CA GLU A 107 -15.07 19.10 -2.50
C GLU A 107 -13.62 18.67 -2.26
N VAL A 108 -13.39 17.36 -2.35
CA VAL A 108 -12.07 16.73 -2.25
C VAL A 108 -11.90 15.87 -3.49
N ASP A 109 -10.80 16.07 -4.20
CA ASP A 109 -10.45 15.31 -5.41
C ASP A 109 -9.64 14.07 -5.00
N TYR A 110 -10.34 12.98 -4.71
CA TYR A 110 -9.74 11.71 -4.33
C TYR A 110 -9.07 11.03 -5.52
N LYS A 111 -7.79 10.70 -5.39
CA LYS A 111 -7.00 10.05 -6.45
C LYS A 111 -6.99 8.54 -6.33
N CYS A 112 -6.71 8.04 -5.14
CA CYS A 112 -6.81 6.63 -4.80
C CYS A 112 -6.78 6.44 -3.28
N VAL A 113 -7.02 5.21 -2.84
CA VAL A 113 -6.70 4.77 -1.49
C VAL A 113 -5.66 3.66 -1.53
N ILE A 114 -4.93 3.50 -0.44
CA ILE A 114 -3.87 2.50 -0.32
C ILE A 114 -4.14 1.63 0.89
N GLU A 115 -4.11 0.33 0.67
CA GLU A 115 -4.09 -0.69 1.70
C GLU A 115 -2.64 -1.19 1.86
N VAL A 116 -2.10 -1.01 3.04
CA VAL A 116 -0.74 -1.35 3.43
C VAL A 116 -0.76 -2.70 4.13
N LYS A 117 0.20 -3.55 3.79
CA LYS A 117 0.46 -4.81 4.47
C LYS A 117 1.92 -4.87 4.90
N SER A 118 2.17 -5.65 5.93
CA SER A 118 3.54 -5.95 6.33
C SER A 118 4.06 -7.14 5.55
N PRO A 119 5.21 -7.04 4.85
CA PRO A 119 5.78 -8.18 4.13
C PRO A 119 6.22 -9.32 5.08
N PHE A 120 6.18 -9.09 6.40
CA PHE A 120 6.52 -10.07 7.43
C PHE A 120 5.28 -10.70 8.09
N LEU A 121 4.13 -10.04 8.07
CA LEU A 121 2.91 -10.50 8.77
C LEU A 121 1.78 -10.93 7.83
N LYS A 122 1.58 -10.22 6.70
CA LYS A 122 0.53 -10.51 5.72
C LYS A 122 1.12 -10.40 4.32
N LYS A 123 1.58 -11.53 3.80
CA LYS A 123 2.42 -11.55 2.59
C LYS A 123 1.59 -11.43 1.33
N LEU A 124 1.95 -10.46 0.49
CA LEU A 124 1.50 -10.38 -0.90
C LEU A 124 2.56 -10.97 -1.82
N THR A 125 3.83 -10.64 -1.54
CA THR A 125 4.95 -10.99 -2.38
C THR A 125 5.18 -12.50 -2.44
N GLY A 126 5.20 -13.01 -3.68
CA GLY A 126 5.40 -14.42 -3.98
C GLY A 126 4.12 -15.26 -4.00
N PHE A 127 2.95 -14.60 -3.94
CA PHE A 127 1.64 -15.23 -4.04
C PHE A 127 0.84 -14.62 -5.17
N GLU A 128 0.04 -15.44 -5.85
CA GLU A 128 -0.95 -14.96 -6.80
C GLU A 128 -2.14 -14.30 -6.07
N PRO A 129 -2.85 -13.35 -6.69
CA PRO A 129 -3.98 -12.64 -6.06
C PRO A 129 -5.05 -13.55 -5.46
N GLU A 130 -5.31 -14.71 -6.07
CA GLU A 130 -6.30 -15.69 -5.60
C GLU A 130 -5.86 -16.41 -4.33
N GLU A 131 -4.57 -16.41 -4.03
CA GLU A 131 -3.99 -17.02 -2.83
C GLU A 131 -4.00 -16.06 -1.63
N TRP A 132 -4.27 -14.76 -1.86
CA TRP A 132 -4.34 -13.79 -0.78
C TRP A 132 -5.53 -14.05 0.16
N PRO A 133 -5.41 -13.71 1.46
CA PRO A 133 -6.51 -13.88 2.41
C PRO A 133 -7.82 -13.26 1.93
N LYS A 134 -8.92 -14.01 2.03
CA LYS A 134 -10.25 -13.55 1.59
C LYS A 134 -10.66 -12.22 2.22
N GLU A 135 -10.32 -11.99 3.48
CA GLU A 135 -10.56 -10.73 4.18
C GLU A 135 -9.94 -9.51 3.47
N MET A 136 -8.79 -9.69 2.85
CA MET A 136 -8.08 -8.66 2.09
C MET A 136 -8.78 -8.42 0.76
N GLN A 137 -9.15 -9.48 0.03
CA GLN A 137 -9.93 -9.37 -1.20
C GLN A 137 -11.28 -8.66 -0.94
N ASP A 138 -11.97 -9.03 0.14
CA ASP A 138 -13.22 -8.38 0.57
C ASP A 138 -13.00 -6.89 0.87
N GLN A 139 -11.86 -6.52 1.49
CA GLN A 139 -11.52 -5.14 1.81
C GLN A 139 -11.27 -4.29 0.55
N ILE A 140 -10.48 -4.81 -0.40
CA ILE A 140 -10.26 -4.15 -1.70
C ILE A 140 -11.59 -3.92 -2.42
N GLN A 141 -12.44 -4.94 -2.47
CA GLN A 141 -13.75 -4.82 -3.12
C GLN A 141 -14.64 -3.75 -2.48
N ARG A 142 -14.60 -3.60 -1.16
CA ARG A 142 -15.33 -2.53 -0.46
C ARG A 142 -14.81 -1.17 -0.88
N HIS A 143 -13.50 -0.96 -0.84
CA HIS A 143 -12.88 0.31 -1.21
C HIS A 143 -13.18 0.72 -2.66
N LEU A 144 -13.15 -0.22 -3.61
CA LEU A 144 -13.50 0.03 -5.01
C LEU A 144 -14.97 0.45 -5.22
N ASN A 145 -15.83 0.18 -4.24
CA ASN A 145 -17.25 0.55 -4.23
C ASN A 145 -17.54 1.86 -3.47
N ALA A 146 -16.52 2.66 -3.13
CA ALA A 146 -16.76 3.97 -2.54
C ALA A 146 -17.54 4.89 -3.50
N LYS A 147 -18.16 5.95 -2.96
CA LYS A 147 -19.03 6.82 -3.76
C LYS A 147 -18.28 7.66 -4.81
N LYS A 148 -17.02 8.03 -4.53
CA LYS A 148 -16.24 8.96 -5.36
C LYS A 148 -14.86 8.43 -5.77
N ASN A 149 -14.25 7.52 -5.00
CA ASN A 149 -12.98 6.88 -5.36
C ASN A 149 -13.20 5.43 -5.80
N HIS A 150 -12.66 5.06 -6.95
CA HIS A 150 -12.75 3.70 -7.50
C HIS A 150 -11.37 3.10 -7.78
N LYS A 151 -10.31 3.67 -7.21
CA LYS A 151 -8.93 3.19 -7.38
C LYS A 151 -8.34 2.77 -6.04
N VAL A 152 -7.75 1.59 -6.00
CA VAL A 152 -7.12 1.02 -4.80
C VAL A 152 -5.74 0.49 -5.14
N ILE A 153 -4.76 0.81 -4.30
CA ILE A 153 -3.42 0.24 -4.36
C ILE A 153 -3.26 -0.67 -3.14
N LEU A 154 -2.86 -1.91 -3.35
CA LEU A 154 -2.51 -2.86 -2.29
C LEU A 154 -1.01 -3.12 -2.32
N THR A 155 -0.32 -2.95 -1.20
CA THR A 155 1.14 -3.13 -1.19
C THR A 155 1.70 -3.62 0.14
N ASP A 156 2.78 -4.40 0.06
CA ASP A 156 3.66 -4.77 1.17
C ASP A 156 5.05 -4.12 1.04
N GLY A 157 5.19 -3.16 0.12
CA GLY A 157 6.42 -2.48 -0.20
C GLY A 157 7.39 -3.23 -1.12
N ILE A 158 7.02 -4.44 -1.54
CA ILE A 158 7.80 -5.20 -2.52
C ILE A 158 6.90 -5.49 -3.71
N THR A 159 5.66 -5.90 -3.46
CA THR A 159 4.61 -6.03 -4.47
C THR A 159 3.66 -4.84 -4.37
N TRP A 160 3.35 -4.24 -5.51
CA TRP A 160 2.37 -3.18 -5.67
C TRP A 160 1.30 -3.66 -6.65
N ALA A 161 0.08 -3.85 -6.15
CA ALA A 161 -1.06 -4.29 -6.92
C ALA A 161 -2.05 -3.13 -7.10
N PHE A 162 -2.49 -2.92 -8.34
CA PHE A 162 -3.30 -1.76 -8.73
C PHE A 162 -4.67 -2.24 -9.19
N TYR A 163 -5.71 -1.67 -8.58
CA TYR A 163 -7.10 -1.92 -8.93
C TYR A 163 -7.77 -0.62 -9.38
N ASP A 164 -8.51 -0.68 -10.47
CA ASP A 164 -9.28 0.43 -11.02
C ASP A 164 -10.66 -0.06 -11.45
N ASN A 165 -11.69 0.49 -10.81
CA ASN A 165 -13.09 0.23 -11.10
C ASN A 165 -13.83 1.47 -11.65
N THR A 166 -13.11 2.43 -12.22
CA THR A 166 -13.69 3.68 -12.74
C THR A 166 -14.74 3.39 -13.83
N ASP A 167 -14.47 2.42 -14.70
CA ASP A 167 -15.37 2.04 -15.80
C ASP A 167 -16.52 1.11 -15.38
N LYS A 168 -16.56 0.65 -14.12
CA LYS A 168 -17.58 -0.26 -13.54
C LYS A 168 -17.85 -1.58 -14.29
N ALA A 169 -17.06 -1.86 -15.32
CA ALA A 169 -17.11 -3.08 -16.14
C ALA A 169 -15.84 -3.93 -15.98
N ALA A 170 -14.86 -3.45 -15.20
CA ALA A 170 -13.62 -4.16 -14.95
C ALA A 170 -13.87 -5.40 -14.08
N ASP A 171 -13.21 -6.50 -14.41
CA ASP A 171 -13.07 -7.62 -13.49
C ASP A 171 -12.08 -7.22 -12.39
N VAL A 172 -12.63 -6.83 -11.25
CA VAL A 172 -11.85 -6.37 -10.09
C VAL A 172 -11.55 -7.51 -9.10
N THR A 173 -11.81 -8.76 -9.48
CA THR A 173 -11.37 -9.92 -8.70
C THR A 173 -9.86 -10.09 -8.75
N LYS A 174 -9.20 -9.44 -9.71
CA LYS A 174 -7.74 -9.39 -9.88
C LYS A 174 -7.27 -7.96 -10.10
N PRO A 175 -6.01 -7.64 -9.76
CA PRO A 175 -5.44 -6.33 -10.05
C PRO A 175 -5.26 -6.12 -11.55
N ASN A 176 -5.50 -4.91 -12.03
CA ASN A 176 -5.25 -4.50 -13.42
C ASN A 176 -3.75 -4.46 -13.76
N ALA A 177 -2.90 -4.29 -12.75
CA ALA A 177 -1.45 -4.40 -12.87
C ALA A 177 -0.84 -4.83 -11.54
N MET A 178 0.27 -5.57 -11.61
CA MET A 178 1.11 -5.88 -10.46
C MET A 178 2.57 -5.60 -10.81
N ILE A 179 3.27 -4.94 -9.90
CA ILE A 179 4.69 -4.63 -10.05
C ILE A 179 5.40 -5.17 -8.82
N CYS A 180 6.39 -6.03 -9.05
CA CYS A 180 7.14 -6.69 -8.00
C CYS A 180 8.62 -6.26 -8.07
N LEU A 181 9.08 -5.64 -6.99
CA LEU A 181 10.42 -5.06 -6.86
C LEU A 181 11.47 -6.08 -6.39
N GLY A 182 11.05 -7.24 -5.89
CA GLY A 182 11.97 -8.21 -5.32
C GLY A 182 11.30 -9.50 -4.85
N LYS A 183 12.01 -10.24 -4.01
CA LYS A 183 11.53 -11.50 -3.43
C LYS A 183 11.84 -11.54 -1.95
N LEU A 184 10.98 -12.22 -1.20
CA LEU A 184 11.22 -12.48 0.22
C LEU A 184 12.31 -13.57 0.35
N GLU A 185 13.31 -13.30 1.18
CA GLU A 185 14.27 -14.30 1.65
C GLU A 185 13.82 -14.85 2.99
N TYR A 186 13.75 -16.16 3.13
CA TYR A 186 13.25 -16.81 4.33
C TYR A 186 14.40 -17.30 5.23
N LYS A 187 14.17 -17.27 6.54
CA LYS A 187 15.06 -17.90 7.50
C LYS A 187 14.97 -19.41 7.31
N MET A 188 16.10 -20.09 7.12
CA MET A 188 16.16 -21.52 6.83
C MET A 188 16.64 -22.31 8.06
N GLN A 189 16.11 -23.52 8.23
CA GLN A 189 16.51 -24.48 9.27
C GLN A 189 16.71 -25.88 8.68
N LYS A 190 17.48 -26.73 9.38
CA LYS A 190 17.66 -28.13 8.99
C LYS A 190 16.44 -28.96 9.38
N GLY A 191 15.69 -29.41 8.39
CA GLY A 191 14.57 -30.34 8.56
C GLY A 191 15.03 -31.78 8.77
N GLN A 192 14.05 -32.66 9.01
CA GLN A 192 14.29 -34.10 9.02
C GLN A 192 14.90 -34.54 7.67
N ARG A 193 15.92 -35.39 7.72
CA ARG A 193 16.72 -35.86 6.56
C ARG A 193 17.67 -34.81 5.92
N LYS A 194 18.13 -33.81 6.68
CA LYS A 194 19.12 -32.79 6.25
C LYS A 194 18.65 -31.89 5.09
N LYS A 195 17.36 -31.85 4.79
CA LYS A 195 16.81 -30.87 3.84
C LYS A 195 16.68 -29.51 4.53
N GLU A 196 17.11 -28.45 3.88
CA GLU A 196 16.83 -27.09 4.34
C GLU A 196 15.36 -26.76 4.05
N ILE A 197 14.67 -26.28 5.08
CA ILE A 197 13.28 -25.85 5.00
C ILE A 197 13.15 -24.48 5.69
N PRO A 198 12.18 -23.64 5.30
CA PRO A 198 11.93 -22.41 6.03
C PRO A 198 11.59 -22.68 7.50
N GLU A 199 12.15 -21.88 8.39
CA GLU A 199 11.68 -21.74 9.76
C GLU A 199 10.29 -21.11 9.74
N ARG A 200 9.41 -21.56 10.62
CA ARG A 200 8.01 -21.13 10.66
C ARG A 200 7.70 -20.46 12.00
N ALA A 201 6.90 -19.40 11.95
CA ALA A 201 6.33 -18.76 13.13
C ALA A 201 5.23 -19.64 13.75
N ALA A 202 4.67 -19.19 14.88
CA ALA A 202 3.68 -19.96 15.64
C ALA A 202 2.36 -20.19 14.89
N ASP A 203 2.02 -19.29 13.97
CA ASP A 203 0.91 -19.38 13.02
C ASP A 203 1.20 -20.33 11.84
N GLY A 204 2.41 -20.87 11.75
CA GLY A 204 2.86 -21.76 10.69
C GLY A 204 3.45 -21.04 9.49
N ASP A 205 3.51 -19.72 9.47
CA ASP A 205 4.01 -18.97 8.33
C ASP A 205 5.54 -18.95 8.24
N PRO A 206 6.15 -19.03 7.04
CA PRO A 206 7.59 -18.89 6.90
C PRO A 206 8.10 -17.55 7.44
N ILE A 207 9.17 -17.58 8.24
CA ILE A 207 9.78 -16.37 8.79
C ILE A 207 10.61 -15.71 7.71
N VAL A 208 10.25 -14.49 7.33
CA VAL A 208 11.03 -13.65 6.43
C VAL A 208 12.27 -13.14 7.17
N LYS A 209 13.42 -13.29 6.54
CA LYS A 209 14.72 -12.82 7.03
C LYS A 209 15.12 -11.49 6.39
N ASP A 210 14.90 -11.36 5.08
CA ASP A 210 15.37 -10.22 4.30
C ASP A 210 14.56 -10.09 2.99
N ILE A 211 14.83 -9.04 2.22
CA ILE A 211 14.30 -8.82 0.88
C ILE A 211 15.45 -8.87 -0.12
N ARG A 212 15.32 -9.75 -1.11
CA ARG A 212 16.17 -9.74 -2.29
C ARG A 212 15.55 -8.88 -3.37
N TRP A 213 16.03 -7.66 -3.51
CA TRP A 213 15.62 -6.74 -4.57
C TRP A 213 16.02 -7.25 -5.96
N ASN A 214 15.25 -6.89 -6.98
CA ASN A 214 15.56 -7.18 -8.38
C ASN A 214 16.89 -6.51 -8.78
N ASP A 215 17.72 -7.27 -9.49
CA ASP A 215 18.94 -6.77 -10.14
C ASP A 215 18.65 -6.50 -11.62
N ASP A 216 17.77 -5.52 -11.86
CA ASP A 216 17.25 -5.16 -13.18
C ASP A 216 17.59 -3.71 -13.56
N GLU A 217 18.62 -3.15 -12.92
CA GLU A 217 19.04 -1.75 -13.07
C GLU A 217 17.92 -0.73 -12.72
N GLY A 218 16.94 -1.14 -11.91
CA GLY A 218 15.83 -0.29 -11.47
C GLY A 218 14.63 -0.26 -12.40
N LYS A 219 14.58 -1.10 -13.44
CA LYS A 219 13.46 -1.13 -14.41
C LYS A 219 12.11 -1.38 -13.76
N ALA A 220 12.01 -2.29 -12.79
CA ALA A 220 10.78 -2.52 -12.05
C ALA A 220 10.36 -1.30 -11.21
N PHE A 221 11.32 -0.55 -10.68
CA PHE A 221 11.04 0.67 -9.91
C PHE A 221 10.60 1.83 -10.81
N GLU A 222 11.20 1.99 -11.99
CA GLU A 222 10.70 2.96 -12.99
C GLU A 222 9.28 2.61 -13.45
N SER A 223 9.01 1.32 -13.71
CA SER A 223 7.65 0.85 -14.02
C SER A 223 6.67 1.16 -12.88
N LEU A 224 7.11 1.03 -11.62
CA LEU A 224 6.32 1.39 -10.46
C LEU A 224 6.00 2.89 -10.45
N LYS A 225 7.00 3.75 -10.64
CA LYS A 225 6.78 5.21 -10.71
C LYS A 225 5.81 5.57 -11.84
N GLU A 226 6.01 5.03 -13.04
CA GLU A 226 5.10 5.25 -14.18
C GLU A 226 3.66 4.84 -13.86
N LYS A 227 3.47 3.67 -13.24
CA LYS A 227 2.13 3.20 -12.89
C LYS A 227 1.50 4.03 -11.78
N LEU A 228 2.26 4.43 -10.77
CA LEU A 228 1.80 5.35 -9.73
C LEU A 228 1.38 6.69 -10.34
N TYR A 229 2.18 7.27 -11.24
CA TYR A 229 1.83 8.50 -11.95
C TYR A 229 0.54 8.35 -12.76
N PHE A 230 0.36 7.25 -13.48
CA PHE A 230 -0.87 6.98 -14.24
C PHE A 230 -2.11 6.84 -13.35
N VAL A 231 -1.98 6.23 -12.18
CA VAL A 231 -3.12 5.98 -11.28
C VAL A 231 -3.51 7.25 -10.51
N ILE A 232 -2.52 8.02 -10.07
CA ILE A 232 -2.69 9.13 -9.13
C ILE A 232 -2.91 10.49 -9.81
N ARG A 233 -2.34 10.73 -11.00
CA ARG A 233 -2.55 11.98 -11.76
C ARG A 233 -3.83 11.96 -12.59
#